data_AF-A0A2E4W557-F1
#
_entry.id   AF-A0A2E4W557-F1
#
_cell.length_a   1.000
_cell.length_b   1.000
_cell.length_c   1.000
_cell.angle_alpha   90.00
_cell.angle_beta   90.00
_cell.angle_gamma   90.00
#
_symmetry.space_group_name_H-M   'P 1'
#
loop_
_entity.id
_entity.type
_entity.pdbx_description
1 polymer ?
#
loop_
_entity_poly.entity_id
_entity_poly.type
_entity_poly.pdbx_seq_one_letter_code
_entity_poly.pdbx_strand_id
1 'polypeptide(L)'
;MSLYSQMVSWVNYAKAEVVQAEIIEENTLSALKQTEAFALISQWDDTNKGDTVTMAKARRDVDPEVVDCGDKHREARAYRKMVDTVFDRCERNAMVLSRELSRRISMTPVERRLQWTAP
;
A
#
# COMPACT_ATOMS: atom_id res chain seq x y z
N MET A 1 -2.99 28.99 -7.06
CA MET A 1 -2.91 27.86 -6.11
C MET A 1 -3.70 26.60 -6.54
N SER A 2 -4.41 26.60 -7.69
CA SER A 2 -5.20 25.45 -8.16
C SER A 2 -4.36 24.19 -8.42
N LEU A 3 -3.20 24.31 -9.05
CA LEU A 3 -2.30 23.17 -9.32
C LEU A 3 -1.76 22.51 -8.05
N TYR A 4 -1.42 23.30 -7.03
CA TYR A 4 -1.01 22.76 -5.74
C TYR A 4 -2.16 22.03 -5.02
N SER A 5 -3.38 22.58 -5.10
CA SER A 5 -4.57 21.88 -4.60
C SER A 5 -4.78 20.55 -5.31
N GLN A 6 -4.63 20.50 -6.64
CA GLN A 6 -4.73 19.25 -7.41
C GLN A 6 -3.64 18.26 -7.01
N MET A 7 -2.39 18.71 -6.82
CA MET A 7 -1.30 17.86 -6.33
C MET A 7 -1.65 17.22 -4.97
N VAL A 8 -2.20 18.01 -4.03
CA VAL A 8 -2.63 17.49 -2.71
C VAL A 8 -3.77 16.47 -2.87
N SER A 9 -4.72 16.72 -3.76
CA SER A 9 -5.77 15.73 -4.08
C SER A 9 -5.18 14.42 -4.60
N TRP A 10 -4.15 14.47 -5.44
CA TRP A 10 -3.44 13.27 -5.92
C TRP A 10 -2.67 12.55 -4.81
N VAL A 11 -2.08 13.28 -3.85
CA VAL A 11 -1.44 12.67 -2.66
C VAL A 11 -2.48 11.92 -1.82
N ASN A 12 -3.64 12.52 -1.60
CA ASN A 12 -4.73 11.90 -0.85
C ASN A 12 -5.26 10.65 -1.55
N TYR A 13 -5.42 10.71 -2.88
CA TYR A 13 -5.80 9.57 -3.69
C TYR A 13 -4.75 8.45 -3.59
N ALA A 14 -3.47 8.76 -3.76
CA ALA A 14 -2.39 7.79 -3.61
C ALA A 14 -2.40 7.13 -2.22
N LYS A 15 -2.69 7.89 -1.15
CA LYS A 15 -2.82 7.32 0.19
C LYS A 15 -4.01 6.37 0.31
N ALA A 16 -5.15 6.70 -0.29
CA ALA A 16 -6.32 5.82 -0.31
C ALA A 16 -6.01 4.51 -1.05
N GLU A 17 -5.29 4.57 -2.16
CA GLU A 17 -4.82 3.39 -2.90
C GLU A 17 -3.86 2.51 -2.07
N VAL A 18 -2.96 3.11 -1.28
CA VAL A 18 -2.11 2.33 -0.35
C VAL A 18 -2.97 1.55 0.63
N VAL A 19 -3.97 2.20 1.25
CA VAL A 19 -4.87 1.55 2.22
C VAL A 19 -5.69 0.45 1.55
N GLN A 20 -6.18 0.68 0.34
CA GLN A 20 -6.89 -0.34 -0.42
C GLN A 20 -5.99 -1.56 -0.69
N ALA A 21 -4.73 -1.33 -1.07
CA ALA A 21 -3.77 -2.40 -1.31
C ALA A 21 -3.40 -3.16 -0.02
N GLU A 22 -3.32 -2.48 1.13
CA GLU A 22 -3.15 -3.11 2.46
C GLU A 22 -4.29 -4.08 2.78
N ILE A 23 -5.54 -3.66 2.55
CA ILE A 23 -6.72 -4.50 2.77
C ILE A 23 -6.68 -5.74 1.87
N ILE A 24 -6.31 -5.57 0.60
CA ILE A 24 -6.22 -6.69 -0.35
C ILE A 24 -5.09 -7.66 0.05
N GLU A 25 -3.93 -7.16 0.45
CA GLU A 25 -2.82 -8.01 0.94
C GLU A 25 -3.26 -8.83 2.17
N GLU A 26 -3.94 -8.23 3.14
CA GLU A 26 -4.39 -8.92 4.35
C GLU A 26 -5.48 -9.96 4.05
N ASN A 27 -6.40 -9.64 3.14
CA ASN A 27 -7.44 -10.57 2.71
C ASN A 27 -6.85 -11.79 1.99
N THR A 28 -5.89 -11.58 1.09
CA THR A 28 -5.21 -12.67 0.38
C THR A 28 -4.35 -13.52 1.33
N LEU A 29 -3.70 -12.91 2.32
CA LEU A 29 -2.98 -13.65 3.37
C LEU A 29 -3.93 -14.51 4.22
N SER A 30 -5.10 -13.97 4.56
CA SER A 30 -6.12 -14.70 5.31
C SER A 30 -6.69 -15.87 4.52
N ALA A 31 -6.96 -15.67 3.23
CA ALA A 31 -7.40 -16.74 2.33
C ALA A 31 -6.34 -17.84 2.17
N LEU A 32 -5.07 -17.47 2.05
CA LEU A 32 -3.95 -18.43 2.02
C LEU A 32 -3.90 -19.28 3.29
N LYS A 33 -4.01 -18.67 4.48
CA LYS A 33 -4.01 -19.42 5.75
C LYS A 33 -5.20 -20.38 5.85
N GLN A 34 -6.37 -19.97 5.37
CA GLN A 34 -7.56 -20.82 5.35
C GLN A 34 -7.39 -22.01 4.41
N THR A 35 -6.92 -21.77 3.18
CA THR A 35 -6.67 -22.85 2.20
C THR A 35 -5.59 -23.81 2.66
N GLU A 36 -4.49 -23.32 3.26
CA GLU A 36 -3.48 -24.16 3.90
C GLU A 36 -4.07 -25.07 4.99
N ALA A 37 -5.01 -24.56 5.79
CA ALA A 37 -5.68 -25.34 6.83
C ALA A 37 -6.63 -26.38 6.23
N PHE A 38 -7.43 -26.01 5.22
CA PHE A 38 -8.32 -26.94 4.52
C PHE A 38 -7.56 -28.07 3.84
N ALA A 39 -6.43 -27.76 3.19
CA ALA A 39 -5.56 -28.75 2.55
C ALA A 39 -4.95 -29.73 3.57
N LEU A 40 -4.64 -29.29 4.80
CA LEU A 40 -4.18 -30.21 5.86
C LEU A 40 -5.31 -31.09 6.39
N ILE A 41 -6.50 -30.54 6.57
CA ILE A 41 -7.67 -31.29 7.05
C ILE A 41 -8.09 -32.35 6.02
N SER A 42 -8.09 -32.02 4.72
CA SER A 42 -8.45 -32.96 3.66
C SER A 42 -7.46 -34.13 3.54
N GLN A 43 -6.18 -33.91 3.90
CA GLN A 43 -5.16 -34.96 3.93
C GLN A 43 -5.28 -35.91 5.13
N TRP A 44 -6.02 -35.50 6.17
CA TRP A 44 -6.24 -36.25 7.42
C TRP A 44 -7.40 -37.24 7.32
N ASP A 45 -7.50 -37.94 6.19
CA ASP A 45 -8.48 -39.00 6.01
C ASP A 45 -8.03 -40.32 6.68
N ASP A 46 -9.00 -41.12 7.15
CA ASP A 46 -8.80 -42.24 8.10
C ASP A 46 -7.90 -43.38 7.55
N THR A 47 -7.55 -43.31 6.25
CA THR A 47 -6.69 -44.25 5.51
C THR A 47 -5.19 -44.00 5.70
N ASN A 48 -4.77 -42.80 6.12
CA ASN A 48 -3.36 -42.37 6.17
C ASN A 48 -2.79 -42.27 7.60
N LYS A 49 -3.20 -43.16 8.52
CA LYS A 49 -2.75 -43.18 9.94
C LYS A 49 -1.23 -43.33 10.16
N GLY A 50 -0.44 -43.59 9.12
CA GLY A 50 1.03 -43.67 9.18
C GLY A 50 1.78 -42.46 8.63
N ASP A 51 1.08 -41.44 8.11
CA ASP A 51 1.75 -40.30 7.49
C ASP A 51 2.32 -39.36 8.57
N THR A 52 3.60 -39.02 8.45
CA THR A 52 4.23 -38.08 9.38
C THR A 52 3.77 -36.65 9.07
N VAL A 53 3.72 -35.79 10.10
CA VAL A 53 3.35 -34.37 9.95
C VAL A 53 4.20 -33.67 8.86
N THR A 54 5.45 -34.10 8.68
CA THR A 54 6.35 -33.61 7.64
C THR A 54 5.84 -33.91 6.23
N MET A 55 5.33 -35.12 5.99
CA MET A 55 4.77 -35.51 4.68
C MET A 55 3.47 -34.76 4.38
N ALA A 56 2.61 -34.57 5.39
CA ALA A 56 1.39 -33.76 5.23
C ALA A 56 1.70 -32.30 4.88
N LYS A 57 2.68 -31.68 5.55
CA LYS A 57 3.13 -30.33 5.20
C LYS A 57 3.72 -30.27 3.79
N ALA A 58 4.57 -31.22 3.42
CA ALA A 58 5.13 -31.28 2.09
C ALA A 58 4.03 -31.39 1.02
N ARG A 59 3.01 -32.22 1.22
CA ARG A 59 1.87 -32.35 0.31
C ARG A 59 1.03 -31.08 0.20
N ARG A 60 0.78 -30.41 1.33
CA ARG A 60 0.11 -29.11 1.36
C ARG A 60 0.88 -28.07 0.54
N ASP A 61 2.20 -28.03 0.66
CA ASP A 61 3.02 -27.01 0.00
C ASP A 61 3.08 -27.17 -1.54
N VAL A 62 2.73 -28.35 -2.06
CA VAL A 62 2.55 -28.61 -3.50
C VAL A 62 1.09 -28.61 -3.95
N ASP A 63 0.14 -28.40 -3.03
CA ASP A 63 -1.28 -28.33 -3.37
C ASP A 63 -1.51 -27.15 -4.33
N PRO A 64 -2.10 -27.38 -5.53
CA PRO A 64 -2.31 -26.33 -6.52
C PRO A 64 -3.11 -25.12 -5.99
N GLU A 65 -4.09 -25.35 -5.11
CA GLU A 65 -4.92 -24.27 -4.55
C GLU A 65 -4.12 -23.42 -3.55
N VAL A 66 -3.27 -24.06 -2.75
CA VAL A 66 -2.38 -23.36 -1.80
C VAL A 66 -1.33 -22.56 -2.56
N VAL A 67 -0.76 -23.12 -3.62
CA VAL A 67 0.21 -22.42 -4.48
C VAL A 67 -0.44 -21.19 -5.14
N ASP A 68 -1.62 -21.34 -5.74
CA ASP A 68 -2.35 -20.23 -6.38
C ASP A 68 -2.74 -19.12 -5.38
N CYS A 69 -3.22 -19.48 -4.19
CA CYS A 69 -3.47 -18.49 -3.13
C CYS A 69 -2.18 -17.80 -2.67
N GLY A 70 -1.07 -18.55 -2.65
CA GLY A 70 0.25 -18.05 -2.32
C GLY A 70 0.76 -17.03 -3.34
N ASP A 71 0.55 -17.31 -4.62
CA ASP A 71 0.91 -16.41 -5.73
C ASP A 71 0.08 -15.13 -5.67
N LYS A 72 -1.24 -15.22 -5.47
CA LYS A 72 -2.13 -14.07 -5.30
C LYS A 72 -1.73 -13.17 -4.13
N HIS A 73 -1.33 -13.75 -3.00
CA HIS A 73 -0.82 -12.96 -1.87
C HIS A 73 0.50 -12.25 -2.21
N ARG A 74 1.43 -12.93 -2.89
CA ARG A 74 2.70 -12.31 -3.31
C ARG A 74 2.48 -11.16 -4.30
N GLU A 75 1.56 -11.32 -5.24
CA GLU A 75 1.15 -10.26 -6.17
C GLU A 75 0.53 -9.07 -5.44
N ALA A 76 -0.42 -9.32 -4.54
CA ALA A 76 -1.05 -8.26 -3.73
C ALA A 76 0.00 -7.49 -2.90
N ARG A 77 0.95 -8.20 -2.29
CA ARG A 77 2.05 -7.59 -1.54
C ARG A 77 3.00 -6.78 -2.43
N ALA A 78 3.29 -7.26 -3.64
CA ALA A 78 4.10 -6.51 -4.60
C ALA A 78 3.39 -5.23 -5.04
N TYR A 79 2.08 -5.30 -5.30
CA TYR A 79 1.25 -4.14 -5.63
C TYR A 79 1.23 -3.12 -4.49
N ARG A 80 0.99 -3.54 -3.24
CA ARG A 80 1.02 -2.64 -2.09
C ARG A 80 2.35 -1.90 -2.00
N LYS A 81 3.48 -2.62 -2.09
CA LYS A 81 4.81 -2.00 -2.09
C LYS A 81 4.97 -0.97 -3.20
N MET A 82 4.50 -1.28 -4.40
CA MET A 82 4.56 -0.34 -5.53
C MET A 82 3.78 0.95 -5.23
N VAL A 83 2.53 0.84 -4.78
CA VAL A 83 1.69 2.00 -4.49
C VAL A 83 2.24 2.83 -3.32
N ASP A 84 2.80 2.16 -2.30
CA ASP A 84 3.49 2.82 -1.18
C ASP A 84 4.65 3.70 -1.66
N THR A 85 5.48 3.18 -2.58
CA THR A 85 6.55 4.00 -3.17
C THR A 85 6.03 5.18 -4.00
N VAL A 86 4.85 5.07 -4.61
CA VAL A 86 4.22 6.18 -5.35
C VAL A 86 3.75 7.25 -4.37
N PHE A 87 3.06 6.85 -3.30
CA PHE A 87 2.63 7.75 -2.25
C PHE A 87 3.81 8.52 -1.64
N ASP A 88 4.88 7.83 -1.24
CA ASP A 88 6.08 8.44 -0.66
C ASP A 88 6.73 9.49 -1.58
N ARG A 89 6.69 9.26 -2.91
CA ARG A 89 7.21 10.21 -3.89
C ARG A 89 6.29 11.42 -4.02
N CYS A 90 4.99 11.20 -4.10
CA CYS A 90 3.98 12.26 -4.17
C CYS A 90 4.03 13.16 -2.92
N GLU A 91 4.13 12.57 -1.73
CA GLU A 91 4.19 13.29 -0.47
C GLU A 91 5.45 14.16 -0.37
N ARG A 92 6.63 13.59 -0.67
CA ARG A 92 7.90 14.34 -0.71
C ARG A 92 7.85 15.52 -1.68
N ASN A 93 7.31 15.31 -2.88
CA ASN A 93 7.19 16.36 -3.88
C ASN A 93 6.22 17.46 -3.41
N ALA A 94 5.10 17.11 -2.79
CA ALA A 94 4.15 18.08 -2.24
C ALA A 94 4.79 18.94 -1.14
N MET A 95 5.60 18.35 -0.25
CA MET A 95 6.34 19.09 0.77
C MET A 95 7.33 20.09 0.17
N VAL A 96 8.11 19.66 -0.84
CA VAL A 96 9.08 20.54 -1.51
C VAL A 96 8.36 21.72 -2.20
N LEU A 97 7.27 21.44 -2.93
CA LEU A 97 6.49 22.48 -3.60
C LEU A 97 5.84 23.45 -2.61
N SER A 98 5.31 22.97 -1.49
CA SER A 98 4.73 23.82 -0.44
C SER A 98 5.75 24.83 0.12
N ARG A 99 6.96 24.35 0.42
CA ARG A 99 8.07 25.18 0.93
C ARG A 99 8.50 26.22 -0.10
N GLU A 100 8.62 25.81 -1.36
CA GLU A 100 9.04 26.71 -2.44
C GLU A 100 7.99 27.78 -2.75
N LEU A 101 6.70 27.40 -2.79
CA LEU A 101 5.60 28.36 -2.94
C LEU A 101 5.59 29.37 -1.79
N SER A 102 5.76 28.91 -0.55
CA SER A 102 5.84 29.78 0.63
C SER A 102 7.01 30.76 0.52
N ARG A 103 8.20 30.28 0.10
CA ARG A 103 9.38 31.13 -0.13
C ARG A 103 9.10 32.19 -1.19
N ARG A 104 8.54 31.81 -2.35
CA ARG A 104 8.24 32.76 -3.45
C ARG A 104 7.24 33.82 -3.05
N ILE A 105 6.20 33.44 -2.30
CA ILE A 105 5.21 34.39 -1.78
C ILE A 105 5.88 35.36 -0.80
N SER A 106 6.75 34.87 0.08
CA SER A 106 7.48 35.73 1.04
C SER A 106 8.48 36.71 0.41
N MET A 107 9.05 36.37 -0.75
CA MET A 107 9.98 37.24 -1.50
C MET A 107 9.28 38.19 -2.47
N THR A 108 7.98 38.01 -2.71
CA THR A 108 7.21 38.96 -3.52
C THR A 108 7.17 40.29 -2.76
N PRO A 109 7.60 41.42 -3.35
CA PRO A 109 7.55 42.70 -2.67
C PRO A 109 6.10 42.96 -2.27
N VAL A 110 5.83 42.92 -0.97
CA VAL A 110 4.57 43.44 -0.45
C VAL A 110 4.65 44.92 -0.78
N GLU A 111 3.83 45.40 -1.71
CA GLU A 111 3.54 46.83 -1.84
C GLU A 111 2.88 47.28 -0.53
N ARG A 112 3.73 47.46 0.49
CA ARG A 112 3.37 48.08 1.74
C ARG A 112 3.12 49.52 1.32
N ARG A 113 1.84 49.88 1.12
CA ARG A 113 1.42 51.25 0.85
C ARG A 113 2.26 52.16 1.74
N LEU A 114 3.12 52.95 1.12
CA LEU A 114 3.81 54.05 1.77
C LEU A 114 2.70 54.87 2.41
N GLN A 115 2.56 54.71 3.72
CA GLN A 115 1.61 55.47 4.52
C GLN A 115 2.08 56.91 4.34
N TRP A 116 1.32 57.68 3.57
CA TRP A 116 1.58 59.07 3.28
C TRP A 116 1.80 59.80 4.62
N THR A 117 3.05 60.08 4.96
CA THR A 117 3.39 61.11 5.93
C THR A 117 3.30 62.44 5.18
N ALA A 118 2.09 62.99 5.12
CA ALA A 118 1.90 64.40 4.77
C ALA A 118 2.37 65.28 5.95
N PRO A 119 2.86 66.50 5.68
CA PRO A 119 3.59 67.35 6.63
C PRO A 119 2.74 67.86 7.79
#